data_AF-A0A519WNY7-F1
#
_entry.id   AF-A0A519WNY7-F1
#
_cell.length_a   1.000
_cell.length_b   1.000
_cell.length_c   1.000
_cell.angle_alpha   90.00
_cell.angle_beta   90.00
_cell.angle_gamma   90.00
#
_symmetry.space_group_name_H-M   'P 1'
#
loop_
_entity.id
_entity.type
_entity.pdbx_description
1 polymer ?
#
loop_
_entity_poly.entity_id
_entity_poly.type
_entity_poly.pdbx_seq_one_letter_code
_entity_poly.pdbx_strand_id
1 'polypeptide(L)' 'MKIALAQLNYHIGNFEANTKKIIDHIQMAKGQGAELVVFAELAVCGYP' A
#
# COMPACT_ATOMS: atom_id res chain seq x y z
N MET A 1 1.34 -15.20 -12.47
CA MET A 1 0.56 -14.41 -11.49
C MET A 1 1.28 -14.36 -10.14
N LYS A 2 2.11 -13.33 -9.93
CA LYS A 2 2.75 -13.02 -8.65
C LYS A 2 1.96 -11.91 -7.93
N ILE A 3 1.54 -12.15 -6.69
CA ILE A 3 0.75 -11.20 -5.90
C ILE A 3 1.58 -10.74 -4.69
N ALA A 4 1.62 -9.44 -4.45
CA ALA A 4 2.20 -8.84 -3.26
C ALA A 4 1.11 -8.50 -2.23
N LEU A 5 1.35 -8.82 -0.96
CA LEU A 5 0.50 -8.41 0.16
C LEU A 5 1.23 -7.30 0.93
N ALA A 6 0.74 -6.08 0.83
CA ALA A 6 1.36 -4.92 1.47
C ALA A 6 0.87 -4.78 2.91
N GLN A 7 1.60 -5.42 3.82
CA GLN A 7 1.35 -5.32 5.27
C GLN A 7 1.98 -4.04 5.81
N LEU A 8 1.16 -3.00 5.99
CA LEU A 8 1.60 -1.67 6.35
C LEU A 8 0.88 -1.15 7.58
N ASN A 9 1.56 -0.27 8.32
CA ASN A 9 0.95 0.51 9.41
C ASN A 9 0.53 1.89 8.88
N TYR A 10 -0.77 2.16 8.78
CA TYR A 10 -1.32 3.43 8.27
C TYR A 10 -1.53 4.43 9.40
N HIS A 11 -1.50 5.73 9.06
CA HIS A 11 -1.78 6.79 10.01
C HIS A 11 -3.19 7.34 9.76
N ILE A 12 -4.07 7.21 10.75
CA ILE A 12 -5.48 7.63 10.65
C ILE A 12 -5.54 9.14 10.36
N GLY A 13 -6.25 9.52 9.30
CA GLY A 13 -6.47 10.90 8.87
C GLY A 13 -5.33 11.53 8.08
N ASN A 14 -4.16 10.88 7.95
CA ASN A 14 -3.03 11.43 7.20
C ASN A 14 -2.95 10.85 5.78
N PHE A 15 -3.75 11.45 4.89
CA PHE A 15 -3.85 11.09 3.49
C PHE A 15 -2.51 11.17 2.76
N GLU A 16 -1.72 12.20 3.01
CA GLU A 16 -0.45 12.43 2.30
C GLU A 16 0.57 11.33 2.63
N ALA A 17 0.77 11.05 3.93
CA ALA A 17 1.69 10.03 4.37
C ALA A 17 1.28 8.62 3.91
N ASN A 18 -0.02 8.30 3.98
CA ASN A 18 -0.53 7.00 3.55
C ASN A 18 -0.45 6.84 2.03
N THR A 19 -0.83 7.87 1.27
CA THR A 19 -0.74 7.86 -0.21
C THR A 19 0.70 7.68 -0.65
N LYS A 20 1.65 8.42 -0.04
CA LYS A 20 3.07 8.24 -0.32
C LYS A 20 3.52 6.81 -0.04
N LYS A 21 3.15 6.25 1.12
CA LYS A 21 3.50 4.87 1.51
C LYS A 21 2.95 3.83 0.52
N ILE A 22 1.71 4.00 0.06
CA ILE A 22 1.07 3.15 -0.95
C ILE A 22 1.84 3.22 -2.28
N ILE A 23 2.14 4.42 -2.78
CA ILE A 23 2.88 4.62 -4.04
C ILE A 23 4.26 3.98 -3.97
N ASP A 24 5.00 4.22 -2.88
CA ASP A 24 6.33 3.64 -2.68
C ASP A 24 6.27 2.10 -2.72
N HIS A 25 5.24 1.49 -2.13
CA HIS A 25 5.06 0.03 -2.13
C HIS A 25 4.56 -0.54 -3.45
N ILE A 26 3.81 0.23 -4.25
CA ILE A 26 3.50 -0.15 -5.64
C ILE A 26 4.79 -0.25 -6.45
N GLN A 27 5.69 0.73 -6.35
CA GLN A 27 6.96 0.71 -7.08
C GLN A 27 7.85 -0.44 -6.63
N MET A 28 7.93 -0.70 -5.31
CA MET A 28 8.65 -1.85 -4.77
C MET A 28 8.08 -3.18 -5.29
N ALA A 29 6.76 -3.38 -5.23
CA ALA A 29 6.11 -4.60 -5.70
C ALA A 29 6.33 -4.82 -7.21
N LYS A 30 6.22 -3.75 -8.00
CA LYS A 30 6.51 -3.76 -9.44
C LYS A 30 7.97 -4.17 -9.72
N GLY A 31 8.94 -3.60 -8.99
CA GLY A 31 10.35 -3.98 -9.09
C GLY A 31 10.64 -5.44 -8.74
N GLN A 32 9.79 -6.04 -7.90
CA GLN A 32 9.85 -7.48 -7.56
C GLN A 32 9.06 -8.36 -8.55
N GLY A 33 8.49 -7.80 -9.61
CA GLY A 33 7.71 -8.53 -10.61
C GLY A 33 6.32 -8.97 -10.15
N ALA A 34 5.73 -8.30 -9.17
CA ALA A 34 4.33 -8.52 -8.82
C ALA A 34 3.39 -7.96 -9.90
N GLU A 35 2.37 -8.73 -10.25
CA GLU A 35 1.32 -8.37 -11.21
C GLU A 35 0.10 -7.74 -10.50
N LEU A 36 -0.07 -8.01 -9.21
CA LEU A 36 -1.08 -7.43 -8.33
C LEU A 36 -0.48 -7.13 -6.96
N VAL A 37 -0.87 -6.01 -6.36
CA VAL A 37 -0.58 -5.71 -4.94
C VAL A 37 -1.89 -5.40 -4.23
N VAL A 38 -2.07 -5.98 -3.04
CA VAL A 38 -3.26 -5.80 -2.21
C VAL A 38 -2.87 -5.03 -0.94
N PHE A 39 -3.69 -4.05 -0.58
CA PHE A 39 -3.56 -3.23 0.62
C PHE A 39 -4.73 -3.50 1.57
N ALA A 40 -4.59 -3.03 2.82
CA ALA A 40 -5.67 -3.12 3.80
C ALA A 40 -6.89 -2.27 3.40
N GLU A 41 -8.05 -2.62 3.95
CA GLU A 41 -9.25 -1.78 3.86
C GLU A 41 -8.96 -0.37 4.37
N LEU A 42 -9.51 0.65 3.68
CA LEU A 42 -9.35 2.07 4.02
C LEU A 42 -7.89 2.55 4.17
N ALA A 43 -6.94 1.88 3.52
CA ALA A 43 -5.51 2.21 3.55
C ALA A 43 -5.15 3.68 3.25
N VAL A 44 -5.95 4.37 2.43
CA VAL A 44 -5.68 5.78 2.07
C VAL A 44 -5.90 6.71 3.27
N CYS A 45 -7.00 6.55 4.00
CA CYS A 45 -7.29 7.34 5.20
C CYS A 45 -6.75 6.72 6.49
N GLY A 46 -6.40 5.43 6.49
CA GLY A 46 -6.22 4.64 7.71
C GLY A 46 -7.58 4.16 8.26
N TYR A 47 -7.56 3.12 9.10
CA TYR A 47 -8.76 2.55 9.73
C TYR A 47 -8.64 2.47 11.27
N PRO A 48 -9.73 2.67 12.06
CA PRO A 48 -11.04 3.14 11.60
C PRO A 48 -10.97 4.41 10.76
#